data_AF-A0A2V7CP83-F1
#
_entry.id   AF-A0A2V7CP83-F1
#
_cell.length_a   1.000
_cell.length_b   1.000
_cell.length_c   1.000
_cell.angle_alpha   90.00
_cell.angle_beta   90.00
_cell.angle_gamma   90.00
#
_symmetry.space_group_name_H-M   'P 1'
#
loop_
_entity.id
_entity.type
_entity.pdbx_description
1 polymer ?
#
loop_
_entity_poly.entity_id
_entity_poly.type
_entity_poly.pdbx_seq_one_letter_code
_entity_poly.pdbx_strand_id
1 'polypeptide(L)'
;MLKKQLIVRARALGLPIRAGIHTGECEVRGDRLAGITLHLAARVVTLAGAGEILTTSTVRDLVNGSGVTFRDRGAHSMKGFDGQIQVLAVDQ
;
A
#
# COMPACT_ATOMS: atom_id res chain seq x y z
N MET A 1 -14.61 13.84 0.54
CA MET A 1 -14.84 13.60 -0.90
C MET A 1 -13.58 13.69 -1.79
N LEU A 2 -12.39 14.07 -1.28
CA LEU A 2 -11.21 14.40 -2.11
C LEU A 2 -10.11 13.30 -2.25
N LYS A 3 -10.29 12.08 -1.72
CA LYS A 3 -9.15 11.13 -1.54
C LYS A 3 -8.90 10.13 -2.68
N LYS A 4 -9.79 10.00 -3.68
CA LYS A 4 -9.78 8.91 -4.68
C LYS A 4 -9.45 9.34 -6.13
N GLN A 5 -8.64 10.39 -6.32
CA GLN A 5 -8.51 11.01 -7.65
C GLN A 5 -7.39 10.43 -8.52
N LEU A 6 -6.30 9.91 -7.94
CA LEU A 6 -5.11 9.59 -8.73
C LEU A 6 -5.33 8.43 -9.72
N ILE A 7 -5.83 7.28 -9.25
CA ILE A 7 -6.03 6.10 -10.12
C ILE A 7 -7.13 6.33 -11.14
N VAL A 8 -8.25 6.94 -10.72
CA VAL A 8 -9.38 7.24 -11.61
C VAL A 8 -8.91 8.14 -12.75
N ARG A 9 -8.15 9.20 -12.44
CA ARG A 9 -7.60 10.11 -13.45
C ARG A 9 -6.55 9.44 -14.33
N ALA A 10 -5.65 8.65 -13.76
CA ALA A 10 -4.64 7.95 -14.53
C ALA A 10 -5.28 6.96 -15.53
N ARG A 11 -6.33 6.24 -15.10
CA ARG A 11 -7.14 5.38 -15.97
C ARG A 11 -7.83 6.18 -17.08
N ALA A 12 -8.41 7.34 -16.77
CA ALA A 12 -9.05 8.21 -17.77
C ALA A 12 -8.07 8.70 -18.85
N LEU A 13 -6.77 8.77 -18.53
CA LEU A 13 -5.69 9.08 -19.46
C LEU A 13 -5.11 7.85 -20.19
N GLY A 14 -5.70 6.66 -20.00
CA GLY A 14 -5.17 5.41 -20.57
C GLY A 14 -3.88 4.91 -19.91
N LEU A 15 -3.56 5.42 -18.71
CA LEU A 15 -2.34 5.10 -17.97
C LEU A 15 -2.71 4.41 -16.64
N PRO A 16 -3.09 3.12 -16.67
CA PRO A 16 -3.42 2.43 -15.43
C PRO A 16 -2.17 2.31 -14.54
N ILE A 17 -2.21 2.99 -13.39
CA ILE A 17 -1.16 2.90 -12.37
C ILE A 17 -1.53 1.84 -11.33
N ARG A 18 -0.53 1.42 -10.55
CA ARG A 18 -0.70 0.59 -9.36
C ARG A 18 -0.01 1.24 -8.18
N ALA A 19 -0.49 0.97 -6.98
CA ALA A 19 0.10 1.51 -5.75
C ALA A 19 0.15 0.48 -4.63
N GLY A 20 1.12 0.65 -3.75
CA GLY A 20 1.32 -0.13 -2.55
C GLY A 20 1.57 0.81 -1.37
N ILE A 21 0.88 0.58 -0.27
CA ILE A 21 0.95 1.44 0.93
C ILE A 21 1.40 0.59 2.12
N HIS A 22 2.35 1.10 2.87
CA HIS A 22 2.73 0.54 4.15
C HIS A 22 3.20 1.67 5.06
N THR A 23 3.18 1.41 6.36
CA THR A 23 3.57 2.34 7.41
C THR A 23 4.35 1.59 8.47
N GLY A 24 5.44 2.19 8.93
CA GLY A 24 6.33 1.61 9.93
C GLY A 24 7.50 2.55 10.19
N GLU A 25 8.40 2.11 11.05
CA GLU A 25 9.57 2.90 11.42
C GLU A 25 10.55 3.05 10.24
N CYS A 26 11.05 4.28 10.06
CA CYS A 26 12.09 4.59 9.11
C CYS A 26 13.00 5.69 9.67
N GLU A 27 14.22 5.76 9.13
CA GLU A 27 15.19 6.80 9.41
C GLU A 27 15.16 7.86 8.32
N VAL A 28 15.24 9.13 8.72
CA VAL A 28 15.48 10.25 7.80
C VAL A 28 16.99 10.46 7.70
N ARG A 29 17.55 10.30 6.50
CA ARG A 29 18.97 10.47 6.19
C ARG A 29 19.13 11.58 5.17
N GLY A 30 19.15 12.83 5.65
CA GLY A 30 19.15 14.02 4.81
C GLY A 30 17.81 14.16 4.06
N ASP A 31 17.85 14.13 2.74
CA ASP A 31 16.69 14.20 1.84
C ASP A 31 16.09 12.82 1.51
N ARG A 32 16.62 11.75 2.11
CA ARG A 32 16.20 10.36 1.84
C ARG A 32 15.63 9.69 3.08
N LEU A 33 14.77 8.71 2.82
CA LEU A 33 14.29 7.77 3.83
C LEU A 33 15.06 6.45 3.71
N ALA A 34 15.34 5.81 4.85
CA ALA A 34 15.97 4.50 4.92
C ALA A 34 15.23 3.60 5.92
N GLY A 35 15.29 2.29 5.71
CA GLY A 35 14.68 1.32 6.62
C GLY A 35 13.89 0.24 5.89
N ILE A 36 13.66 -0.86 6.60
CA ILE A 36 13.05 -2.05 6.00
C ILE A 36 11.59 -1.85 5.60
N THR A 37 10.88 -0.90 6.25
CA THR A 37 9.50 -0.53 5.94
C THR A 37 9.34 -0.05 4.48
N LEU A 38 10.32 0.68 3.93
CA LEU A 38 10.29 1.13 2.52
C LEU A 38 10.28 -0.06 1.56
N HIS A 39 11.08 -1.08 1.86
CA HIS A 39 11.13 -2.29 1.04
C HIS A 39 9.82 -3.08 1.13
N LEU A 40 9.12 -3.06 2.27
CA LEU A 40 7.79 -3.68 2.37
C LEU A 40 6.77 -2.93 1.51
N ALA A 41 6.72 -1.60 1.58
CA ALA A 41 5.86 -0.80 0.72
C ALA A 41 6.10 -1.14 -0.77
N ALA A 42 7.37 -1.18 -1.19
CA ALA A 42 7.74 -1.54 -2.56
C ALA A 42 7.28 -2.95 -2.94
N ARG A 43 7.42 -3.95 -2.05
CA ARG A 43 6.95 -5.32 -2.30
C ARG A 43 5.43 -5.38 -2.42
N VAL A 44 4.70 -4.62 -1.61
CA VAL A 44 3.24 -4.52 -1.73
C VAL A 44 2.84 -3.96 -3.11
N VAL A 45 3.57 -2.97 -3.65
CA VAL A 45 3.34 -2.47 -5.02
C VAL A 45 3.50 -3.60 -6.05
N THR A 46 4.48 -4.49 -5.88
CA THR A 46 4.73 -5.57 -6.85
C THR A 46 3.60 -6.60 -6.93
N LEU A 47 2.81 -6.74 -5.85
CA LEU A 47 1.64 -7.61 -5.83
C LEU A 47 0.42 -6.96 -6.49
N ALA A 48 0.41 -5.64 -6.66
CA ALA A 48 -0.75 -4.90 -7.15
C ALA A 48 -0.91 -5.03 -8.68
N GLY A 49 -2.14 -5.34 -9.09
CA GLY A 49 -2.57 -5.29 -10.48
C GLY A 49 -2.76 -3.87 -11.00
N ALA A 50 -3.02 -3.74 -12.30
CA ALA A 50 -3.30 -2.47 -12.95
C ALA A 50 -4.58 -1.81 -12.37
N GLY A 51 -4.46 -0.59 -11.87
CA GLY A 51 -5.54 0.14 -11.20
C GLY A 51 -5.79 -0.28 -9.75
N GLU A 52 -4.97 -1.16 -9.18
CA GLU A 52 -5.13 -1.66 -7.82
C GLU A 52 -4.27 -0.85 -6.82
N ILE A 53 -4.83 -0.62 -5.63
CA ILE A 53 -4.08 -0.16 -4.46
C ILE A 53 -4.06 -1.30 -3.46
N LEU A 54 -2.86 -1.78 -3.14
CA LEU A 54 -2.67 -2.73 -2.06
C LEU A 54 -2.06 -2.05 -0.85
N THR A 55 -2.36 -2.58 0.34
CA THR A 55 -1.82 -2.11 1.61
C THR A 55 -1.60 -3.25 2.58
N THR A 56 -0.85 -3.02 3.65
CA THR A 56 -0.76 -3.96 4.78
C THR A 56 -1.87 -3.74 5.82
N SER A 57 -2.13 -4.74 6.67
CA SER A 57 -3.03 -4.62 7.83
C SER A 57 -2.67 -3.46 8.75
N THR A 58 -1.37 -3.18 8.95
CA THR A 58 -0.89 -2.05 9.78
C THR A 58 -1.53 -0.72 9.38
N VAL A 59 -1.66 -0.46 8.08
CA VAL A 59 -2.29 0.78 7.59
C VAL A 59 -3.78 0.79 7.91
N ARG A 60 -4.50 -0.32 7.67
CA ARG A 60 -5.92 -0.45 8.01
C ARG A 60 -6.15 -0.12 9.48
N ASP A 61 -5.32 -0.70 10.36
CA ASP A 61 -5.46 -0.56 11.80
C ASP A 61 -5.22 0.90 12.25
N LEU A 62 -4.28 1.61 11.60
CA LEU A 62 -4.03 3.05 11.87
C LEU A 62 -5.14 3.98 11.37
N VAL A 63 -5.90 3.59 10.33
CA VAL A 63 -6.92 4.46 9.72
C VAL A 63 -8.35 4.07 10.11
N ASN A 64 -8.51 3.34 11.22
CA ASN A 64 -9.83 3.00 11.74
C ASN A 64 -10.68 4.28 11.94
N GLY A 65 -11.96 4.23 11.56
CA GLY A 65 -12.86 5.39 11.57
C GLY A 65 -12.71 6.37 10.38
N SER A 66 -11.79 6.13 9.45
CA SER A 66 -11.60 7.01 8.28
C SER A 66 -12.65 6.86 7.16
N GLY A 67 -13.47 5.81 7.23
CA GLY A 67 -14.41 5.43 6.17
C GLY A 67 -13.76 4.76 4.94
N VAL A 68 -12.45 4.46 4.99
CA VAL A 68 -11.79 3.63 3.97
C VAL A 68 -12.15 2.17 4.22
N THR A 69 -12.60 1.47 3.17
CA THR A 69 -12.90 0.04 3.21
C THR A 69 -11.82 -0.76 2.50
N PHE A 70 -11.69 -2.02 2.92
CA PHE A 70 -10.63 -2.91 2.49
C PHE A 70 -11.20 -4.29 2.20
N ARG A 71 -10.70 -4.93 1.14
CA ARG A 71 -10.94 -6.35 0.83
C ARG A 71 -9.69 -7.16 1.08
N ASP A 72 -9.88 -8.36 1.61
CA ASP A 72 -8.77 -9.25 1.92
C ASP A 72 -8.09 -9.78 0.64
N ARG A 73 -6.74 -9.80 0.64
CA ARG A 73 -5.89 -10.37 -0.41
C ARG A 73 -4.94 -11.45 0.14
N GLY A 74 -5.16 -11.89 1.37
CA GLY A 74 -4.43 -12.97 2.02
C GLY A 74 -3.11 -12.53 2.65
N ALA A 75 -2.48 -13.50 3.31
CA ALA A 75 -1.20 -13.31 3.97
C ALA A 75 -0.05 -13.74 3.04
N HIS A 76 1.07 -13.02 3.07
CA HIS A 76 2.21 -13.22 2.18
C HIS A 76 3.53 -13.25 2.95
N SER A 77 4.40 -14.21 2.64
CA SER A 77 5.80 -14.20 3.06
C SER A 77 6.54 -13.08 2.32
N MET A 78 7.17 -12.17 3.05
CA MET A 78 7.89 -11.03 2.48
C MET A 78 9.36 -11.08 2.86
N LYS A 79 10.26 -11.00 1.88
CA LYS A 79 11.71 -11.06 2.13
C LYS A 79 12.14 -10.04 3.20
N GLY A 80 12.84 -10.52 4.23
CA GLY A 80 13.34 -9.67 5.32
C GLY A 80 12.30 -9.35 6.40
N PHE A 81 11.12 -9.95 6.36
CA PHE A 81 10.13 -9.88 7.43
C PHE A 81 9.85 -11.26 7.96
N ASP A 82 9.80 -11.37 9.28
CA ASP A 82 9.38 -12.59 9.95
C ASP A 82 7.85 -12.73 9.88
N GLY A 83 7.39 -13.96 9.70
CA GLY A 83 5.97 -14.27 9.61
C GLY A 83 5.30 -13.86 8.29
N GLN A 84 3.97 -13.86 8.30
CA GLN A 84 3.15 -13.48 7.16
C GLN A 84 2.68 -12.04 7.29
N ILE A 85 2.72 -11.29 6.19
CA ILE A 85 2.15 -9.95 6.12
C ILE A 85 0.77 -10.05 5.47
N GLN A 86 -0.28 -9.63 6.20
CA GLN A 86 -1.61 -9.54 5.62
C GLN A 86 -1.68 -8.40 4.61
N VAL A 87 -2.08 -8.70 3.39
CA VAL A 87 -2.27 -7.75 2.30
C VAL A 87 -3.75 -7.52 2.07
N LEU A 88 -4.12 -6.27 1.84
CA LEU A 88 -5.49 -5.82 1.65
C LEU A 88 -5.57 -4.96 0.40
N ALA A 89 -6.63 -5.11 -0.39
CA ALA A 89 -6.97 -4.16 -1.45
C ALA A 89 -7.82 -3.03 -0.87
N VAL A 90 -7.52 -1.79 -1.25
CA VAL A 90 -8.36 -0.64 -0.90
C VAL A 90 -9.51 -0.55 -1.89
N ASP A 91 -10.75 -0.47 -1.40
CA ASP A 91 -11.90 -0.33 -2.30
C ASP A 91 -12.01 1.08 -2.87
N GLN A 92 -12.19 1.13 -4.19
CA GLN A 92 -12.34 2.36 -4.96
C GLN A 92 -13.78 2.84 -5.02
#